data_AF-A0A7C5NQI5-F1
#
_entry.id   AF-A0A7C5NQI5-F1
#
_cell.length_a   1.000
_cell.length_b   1.000
_cell.length_c   1.000
_cell.angle_alpha   90.00
_cell.angle_beta   90.00
_cell.angle_gamma   90.00
#
_symmetry.space_group_name_H-M   'P 1'
#
loop_
_entity.id
_entity.type
_entity.pdbx_description
1 polymer ?
#
loop_
_entity_poly.entity_id
_entity_poly.type
_entity_poly.pdbx_seq_one_letter_code
_entity_poly.pdbx_strand_id
1 'polypeptide(L)'
;METVRAYFKKKSVLIGAVLIVGIALGLLYAWVINPVEWINGEPAQLREDLRVDYLRMVIESYDANLDAELAMRRFKALGDFGDETLELVAADPGEVSASALQKFQALVAIEAPEIGASGEAEQPSVPAEEEPAEEVSAERPSAARYILPVCGATLLLGALLGVALLLRRRLEARETGLGMDFDSVEEAEYEAAPHVAEPMAAVEEEPLATFRTTYTIGDDLYDDSFSIESPATGDFLGECGVGIADVIGVGEPKKVSAFEVWLFDKNDIQTVTKILLSSYAFKDEETRGRLAAKGDLILA
;
A
#
# COMPACT_ATOMS: atom_id res chain seq x y z
N MET A 1 -10.09 -1.86 -41.11
CA MET A 1 -10.55 -0.54 -40.64
C MET A 1 -12.07 -0.42 -40.47
N GLU A 2 -12.89 -1.25 -41.14
CA GLU A 2 -14.35 -1.16 -41.05
C GLU A 2 -14.94 -1.73 -39.74
N THR A 3 -14.31 -2.74 -39.15
CA THR A 3 -14.74 -3.35 -37.87
C THR A 3 -14.59 -2.40 -36.68
N VAL A 4 -13.57 -1.53 -36.68
CA VAL A 4 -13.35 -0.53 -35.61
C VAL A 4 -14.44 0.56 -35.62
N ARG A 5 -14.92 0.96 -36.81
CA ARG A 5 -16.00 1.94 -36.95
C ARG A 5 -17.34 1.46 -36.42
N ALA A 6 -17.63 0.16 -36.50
CA ALA A 6 -18.88 -0.41 -36.01
C ALA A 6 -18.98 -0.40 -34.47
N TYR A 7 -17.85 -0.53 -33.76
CA TYR A 7 -17.81 -0.47 -32.29
C TYR A 7 -18.03 0.94 -31.73
N PHE A 8 -17.61 1.98 -32.45
CA PHE A 8 -17.79 3.38 -32.05
C PHE A 8 -19.24 3.90 -32.13
N LYS A 9 -20.19 3.12 -32.68
CA LYS A 9 -21.62 3.49 -32.72
C LYS A 9 -22.36 3.28 -31.39
N LYS A 10 -21.80 2.51 -30.44
CA LYS A 10 -22.39 2.36 -29.10
C LYS A 10 -21.90 3.51 -28.20
N LYS A 11 -22.84 4.31 -27.67
CA LYS A 11 -22.55 5.44 -26.76
C LYS A 11 -21.62 5.05 -25.61
N SER A 12 -21.72 3.83 -25.08
CA SER A 12 -20.86 3.32 -24.00
C SER A 12 -19.39 3.18 -24.39
N VAL A 13 -19.08 2.80 -25.63
CA VAL A 13 -17.69 2.68 -26.13
C VAL A 13 -17.07 4.07 -26.31
N LEU A 14 -17.87 5.04 -26.75
CA LEU A 14 -17.42 6.42 -26.92
C LEU A 14 -17.12 7.08 -25.56
N ILE A 15 -17.94 6.82 -24.54
CA ILE A 15 -17.68 7.25 -23.15
C ILE A 15 -16.39 6.63 -22.62
N GLY A 16 -16.19 5.31 -22.81
CA GLY A 16 -14.96 4.63 -22.40
C GLY A 16 -13.71 5.17 -23.10
N ALA A 17 -13.80 5.45 -24.41
CA ALA A 17 -12.69 6.02 -25.16
C ALA A 17 -12.31 7.43 -24.67
N VAL A 18 -13.29 8.29 -24.38
CA VAL A 18 -13.05 9.63 -23.84
C VAL A 18 -12.42 9.57 -22.45
N LEU A 19 -12.85 8.64 -21.59
CA LEU A 19 -12.25 8.42 -20.27
C LEU A 19 -10.77 8.03 -20.39
N ILE A 20 -10.46 7.07 -21.25
CA ILE A 20 -9.09 6.58 -21.46
C ILE A 20 -8.19 7.71 -21.98
N VAL A 21 -8.69 8.50 -22.94
CA VAL A 21 -7.95 9.66 -23.46
C VAL A 21 -7.74 10.71 -22.37
N GLY A 22 -8.74 10.96 -21.53
CA GLY A 22 -8.62 11.88 -20.39
C GLY A 22 -7.55 11.44 -19.38
N ILE A 23 -7.54 10.16 -19.00
CA ILE A 23 -6.53 9.59 -18.11
C ILE A 23 -5.13 9.67 -18.74
N ALA A 24 -5.00 9.33 -20.03
CA ALA A 24 -3.72 9.40 -20.73
C ALA A 24 -3.18 10.84 -20.78
N LEU A 25 -4.03 11.82 -21.04
CA LEU A 25 -3.65 13.24 -21.02
C LEU A 25 -3.29 13.73 -19.62
N GLY A 26 -4.03 13.31 -18.58
CA GLY A 26 -3.73 13.62 -17.19
C GLY A 26 -2.37 13.06 -16.74
N LEU A 27 -2.08 11.81 -17.11
CA LEU A 27 -0.78 11.18 -16.83
C LEU A 27 0.36 11.89 -17.57
N LEU A 28 0.15 12.26 -18.84
CA LEU A 28 1.14 13.01 -19.61
C LEU A 28 1.42 14.37 -18.97
N TYR A 29 0.39 15.07 -18.51
CA TYR A 29 0.56 16.34 -17.81
C TYR A 29 1.37 16.17 -16.51
N ALA A 30 1.00 15.19 -15.67
CA ALA A 30 1.63 14.94 -14.38
C ALA A 30 3.10 14.44 -14.48
N TRP A 31 3.51 13.85 -15.60
CA TRP A 31 4.87 13.31 -15.76
C TRP A 31 5.77 14.11 -16.70
N VAL A 32 5.21 14.81 -17.70
CA VAL A 32 6.00 15.54 -18.71
C VAL A 32 5.99 17.04 -18.46
N ILE A 33 4.84 17.60 -18.06
CA ILE A 33 4.68 19.06 -17.96
C ILE A 33 4.97 19.53 -16.53
N ASN A 34 4.51 18.79 -15.52
CA ASN A 34 4.76 19.11 -14.12
C ASN A 34 5.19 17.87 -13.34
N PRO A 35 6.44 17.41 -13.51
CA PRO A 35 6.94 16.25 -12.78
C PRO A 35 6.93 16.53 -11.28
N VAL A 36 6.69 15.48 -10.48
CA VAL A 36 6.76 15.59 -9.03
C VAL A 36 8.19 15.84 -8.58
N GLU A 37 8.41 16.94 -7.87
CA GLU A 37 9.69 17.24 -7.22
C GLU A 37 9.72 16.59 -5.84
N TRP A 38 10.71 15.72 -5.62
CA TRP A 38 10.96 15.14 -4.32
C TRP A 38 11.86 16.09 -3.52
N ILE A 39 11.24 16.87 -2.63
CA ILE A 39 11.99 17.71 -1.68
C ILE A 39 12.37 16.81 -0.51
N ASN A 40 13.66 16.81 -0.14
CA ASN A 40 14.12 16.07 1.03
C ASN A 40 13.47 16.65 2.30
N GLY A 41 13.10 15.76 3.23
CA GLY A 41 12.62 16.19 4.55
C GLY A 41 13.77 16.76 5.38
N GLU A 42 13.73 18.06 5.64
CA GLU A 42 14.71 18.72 6.51
C GLU A 42 14.21 18.79 7.96
N PRO A 43 15.09 18.72 8.97
CA PRO A 43 14.70 18.87 10.38
C PRO A 43 13.92 20.16 10.68
N ALA A 44 14.14 21.23 9.91
CA ALA A 44 13.37 22.47 9.99
C ALA A 44 11.86 22.29 9.75
N GLN A 45 11.46 21.27 8.97
CA GLN A 45 10.06 20.99 8.63
C GLN A 45 9.33 20.16 9.70
N LEU A 46 10.04 19.69 10.72
CA LEU A 46 9.45 18.92 11.82
C LEU A 46 8.53 19.82 12.68
N ARG A 47 7.52 19.18 13.30
CA ARG A 47 6.71 19.81 14.35
C ARG A 47 7.60 20.14 15.55
N GLU A 48 7.22 21.17 16.32
CA GLU A 48 8.01 21.70 17.43
C GLU A 48 8.48 20.63 18.44
N ASP A 49 7.59 19.76 18.89
CA ASP A 49 7.91 18.64 19.78
C ASP A 49 8.98 17.71 19.18
N LEU A 50 8.87 17.41 17.88
CA LEU A 50 9.83 16.57 17.17
C LEU A 50 11.17 17.28 16.93
N ARG A 51 11.19 18.61 16.79
CA ARG A 51 12.44 19.39 16.72
C ARG A 51 13.17 19.33 18.06
N VAL A 52 12.45 19.44 19.17
CA VAL A 52 13.00 19.31 20.53
C VAL A 52 13.61 17.91 20.71
N ASP A 53 12.88 16.85 20.36
CA ASP A 53 13.40 15.48 20.46
C ASP A 53 14.58 15.23 19.51
N TYR A 54 14.54 15.79 18.30
CA TYR A 54 15.66 15.77 17.38
C TYR A 54 16.90 16.42 18.00
N LEU A 55 16.77 17.63 18.56
CA LEU A 55 17.89 18.34 19.14
C LEU A 55 18.44 17.64 20.39
N ARG A 56 17.58 17.02 21.22
CA ARG A 56 18.02 16.15 22.33
C ARG A 56 18.93 15.01 21.82
N MET A 57 18.51 14.31 20.77
CA MET A 57 19.33 13.25 20.14
C MET A 57 20.64 13.80 19.54
N VAL A 58 20.64 15.01 18.98
CA VAL A 58 21.87 15.65 18.48
C VAL A 58 22.85 15.91 19.63
N ILE A 59 22.36 16.43 20.76
CA ILE A 59 23.18 16.72 21.94
C ILE A 59 23.77 15.44 22.53
N GLU A 60 22.97 14.39 22.67
CA GLU A 60 23.44 13.08 23.15
C GLU A 60 24.46 12.45 22.19
N SER A 61 24.20 12.52 20.89
CA SER A 61 25.12 12.03 19.87
C SER A 61 26.45 12.79 19.92
N TYR A 62 26.43 14.09 20.19
CA TYR A 62 27.63 14.89 20.39
C TYR A 62 28.37 14.54 21.68
N ASP A 63 27.67 14.34 22.79
CA ASP A 63 28.31 13.95 24.05
C ASP A 63 29.00 12.58 23.95
N ALA A 64 28.40 11.65 23.19
CA ALA A 64 28.96 10.32 22.97
C ALA A 64 30.15 10.29 21.99
N ASN A 65 30.09 11.06 20.89
CA ASN A 65 31.07 10.96 19.80
C ASN A 65 32.06 12.13 19.74
N LEU A 66 31.76 13.25 20.41
CA LEU A 66 32.54 14.50 20.40
C LEU A 66 32.80 15.07 18.99
N ASP A 67 31.95 14.73 18.02
CA ASP A 67 32.03 15.21 16.64
C ASP A 67 31.30 16.56 16.51
N ALA A 68 32.08 17.64 16.62
CA ALA A 68 31.58 19.01 16.56
C ALA A 68 31.04 19.39 15.17
N GLU A 69 31.66 18.89 14.09
CA GLU A 69 31.26 19.25 12.73
C GLU A 69 29.90 18.64 12.39
N LEU A 70 29.70 17.37 12.75
CA LEU A 70 28.42 16.70 12.56
C LEU A 70 27.31 17.32 13.42
N ALA A 71 27.63 17.65 14.67
CA ALA A 71 26.70 18.29 15.60
C ALA A 71 26.22 19.64 15.07
N MET A 72 27.14 20.50 14.61
CA MET A 72 26.81 21.82 14.06
C MET A 72 26.09 21.73 12.72
N ARG A 73 26.43 20.76 11.87
CA ARG A 73 25.69 20.52 10.62
C ARG A 73 24.23 20.16 10.90
N ARG A 74 23.99 19.29 11.88
CA ARG A 74 22.63 18.89 12.31
C ARG A 74 21.89 20.04 12.99
N PHE A 75 22.57 20.83 13.81
CA PHE A 75 22.00 22.03 14.42
C PHE A 75 21.56 23.05 13.36
N LYS A 76 22.44 23.36 12.39
CA LYS A 76 22.11 24.26 11.27
C LYS A 76 20.97 23.74 10.39
N ALA A 77 20.73 22.42 10.34
CA ALA A 77 19.62 21.83 9.59
C ALA A 77 18.23 22.09 10.23
N LEU A 78 18.16 22.61 11.46
CA LEU A 78 16.91 23.16 12.02
C LEU A 78 16.56 24.54 11.43
N GLY A 79 17.49 25.19 10.74
CA GLY A 79 17.31 26.52 10.16
C GLY A 79 16.95 27.55 11.23
N ASP A 80 15.94 28.37 10.93
CA ASP A 80 15.48 29.47 11.79
C ASP A 80 14.98 29.02 13.17
N PHE A 81 14.65 27.74 13.33
CA PHE A 81 14.16 27.18 14.59
C PHE A 81 15.27 26.67 15.51
N GLY A 82 16.54 26.72 15.09
CA GLY A 82 17.67 26.19 15.87
C GLY A 82 17.77 26.79 17.27
N ASP A 83 17.77 28.12 17.36
CA ASP A 83 17.92 28.86 18.62
C ASP A 83 16.71 28.67 19.54
N GLU A 84 15.49 28.80 19.00
CA GLU A 84 14.23 28.56 19.73
C GLU A 84 14.19 27.13 20.29
N THR A 85 14.57 26.14 19.48
CA THR A 85 14.58 24.73 19.92
C THR A 85 15.63 24.50 21.00
N LEU A 86 16.78 25.17 20.93
CA LEU A 86 17.81 25.09 21.96
C LEU A 86 17.35 25.68 23.29
N GLU A 87 16.61 26.78 23.26
CA GLU A 87 16.00 27.37 24.46
C GLU A 87 14.96 26.42 25.10
N LEU A 88 14.12 25.80 24.27
CA LEU A 88 13.13 24.81 24.73
C LEU A 88 13.80 23.60 25.37
N VAL A 89 14.84 23.05 24.75
CA VAL A 89 15.63 21.94 25.32
C VAL A 89 16.37 22.37 26.58
N ALA A 90 16.82 23.62 26.69
CA ALA A 90 17.44 24.13 27.91
C ALA A 90 16.45 24.29 29.07
N ALA A 91 15.19 24.61 28.77
CA ALA A 91 14.12 24.72 29.76
C ALA A 91 13.64 23.33 30.24
N ASP A 92 13.53 22.36 29.33
CA ASP A 92 13.20 20.97 29.63
C ASP A 92 14.16 20.00 28.92
N PRO A 93 15.27 19.59 29.58
CA PRO A 93 16.27 18.74 28.96
C PRO A 93 15.83 17.28 28.77
N GLY A 94 14.75 16.84 29.41
CA GLY A 94 14.32 15.44 29.33
C GLY A 94 15.41 14.48 29.85
N GLU A 95 15.85 13.54 29.01
CA GLU A 95 16.88 12.54 29.33
C GLU A 95 18.33 13.04 29.12
N VAL A 96 18.50 14.23 28.53
CA VAL A 96 19.81 14.80 28.24
C VAL A 96 20.51 15.23 29.53
N SER A 97 21.76 14.80 29.72
CA SER A 97 22.52 15.21 30.90
C SER A 97 22.86 16.71 30.89
N ALA A 98 22.83 17.34 32.07
CA ALA A 98 23.20 18.76 32.21
C ALA A 98 24.62 19.06 31.68
N SER A 99 25.55 18.11 31.81
CA SER A 99 26.89 18.22 31.23
C SER A 99 26.91 18.17 29.70
N ALA A 100 26.09 17.32 29.08
CA ALA A 100 25.99 17.22 27.63
C ALA A 100 25.44 18.52 27.03
N LEU A 101 24.38 19.05 27.66
CA LEU A 101 23.78 20.33 27.26
C LEU A 101 24.79 21.48 27.35
N GLN A 102 25.55 21.58 28.44
CA GLN A 102 26.57 22.62 28.60
C GLN A 102 27.69 22.52 27.55
N LYS A 103 28.17 21.31 27.24
CA LYS A 103 29.17 21.09 26.19
C LYS A 103 28.66 21.52 24.82
N PHE A 104 27.41 21.21 24.52
CA PHE A 104 26.79 21.56 23.25
C PHE A 104 26.53 23.08 23.14
N GLN A 105 26.02 23.72 24.20
CA GLN A 105 25.87 25.19 24.25
C GLN A 105 27.21 25.92 24.06
N ALA A 106 28.29 25.42 24.66
CA ALA A 106 29.62 25.97 24.45
C ALA A 106 30.07 25.84 22.99
N LEU A 107 29.74 24.73 22.32
CA LEU A 107 30.02 24.54 20.89
C LEU A 107 29.25 25.54 20.02
N VAL A 108 27.94 25.68 20.25
CA VAL A 108 27.10 26.63 19.51
C VAL A 108 27.57 28.08 19.73
N ALA A 109 27.98 28.44 20.95
CA ALA A 109 28.49 29.78 21.27
C ALA A 109 29.81 30.12 20.57
N ILE A 110 30.66 29.13 20.26
CA ILE A 110 31.92 29.35 19.52
C ILE A 110 31.63 29.64 18.04
N GLU A 111 30.55 29.10 17.50
CA GLU A 111 30.22 29.18 16.07
C GLU A 111 29.15 30.23 15.75
N ALA A 112 28.50 30.79 16.77
CA ALA A 112 27.65 31.96 16.64
C ALA A 112 28.50 33.17 16.14
N PRO A 113 28.13 33.82 15.02
CA PRO A 113 28.86 34.99 14.56
C PRO A 113 28.63 36.12 15.55
N GLU A 114 29.70 36.66 16.15
CA GLU A 114 29.62 37.91 16.89
C GLU A 114 29.16 39.02 15.95
N ILE A 115 27.90 39.42 16.08
CA ILE A 115 27.39 40.65 15.50
C ILE A 115 27.97 41.82 16.33
N GLY A 116 29.17 42.26 15.93
CA GLY A 116 29.61 43.66 16.00
C GLY A 116 30.69 44.05 17.03
N ALA A 117 31.96 44.15 16.56
CA ALA A 117 32.79 45.36 16.68
C ALA A 117 34.17 45.21 15.99
N SER A 118 34.21 45.59 14.72
CA SER A 118 35.26 46.36 14.02
C SER A 118 36.73 45.94 14.08
N GLY A 119 37.21 45.42 12.94
CA GLY A 119 38.60 45.37 12.54
C GLY A 119 38.71 45.49 11.03
N GLU A 120 38.53 46.72 10.54
CA GLU A 120 38.71 47.16 9.16
C GLU A 120 40.00 46.61 8.52
N ALA A 121 39.84 45.95 7.37
CA ALA A 121 40.83 45.96 6.31
C ALA A 121 40.10 45.84 4.95
N GLU A 122 39.50 46.94 4.51
CA GLU A 122 39.52 47.35 3.09
C GLU A 122 40.98 47.35 2.61
N GLN A 123 41.40 47.01 1.38
CA GLN A 123 40.83 46.92 0.04
C GLN A 123 42.00 46.38 -0.88
N PRO A 124 41.90 46.18 -2.22
CA PRO A 124 40.87 46.67 -3.14
C PRO A 124 40.24 45.64 -4.11
N SER A 125 39.01 46.00 -4.46
CA SER A 125 38.18 45.60 -5.58
C SER A 125 38.83 45.74 -6.97
N VAL A 126 38.52 44.83 -7.90
CA VAL A 126 38.28 45.10 -9.34
C VAL A 126 37.24 44.06 -9.87
N PRO A 127 36.29 44.44 -10.76
CA PRO A 127 35.00 43.76 -10.93
C PRO A 127 34.93 42.87 -12.19
N ALA A 128 34.09 41.82 -12.15
CA ALA A 128 33.58 41.06 -13.31
C ALA A 128 32.60 40.00 -12.74
N GLU A 129 31.30 40.10 -12.95
CA GLU A 129 30.54 39.62 -14.12
C GLU A 129 29.64 38.48 -13.59
N GLU A 130 28.32 38.64 -13.72
CA GLU A 130 27.35 37.57 -13.48
C GLU A 130 27.55 36.47 -14.55
N GLU A 131 28.00 35.29 -14.14
CA GLU A 131 27.74 34.05 -14.87
C GLU A 131 27.56 32.89 -13.87
N PRO A 132 26.69 31.92 -14.17
CA PRO A 132 26.18 30.94 -13.23
C PRO A 132 27.24 29.90 -12.88
N ALA A 133 27.35 29.56 -11.60
CA ALA A 133 28.19 28.46 -11.17
C ALA A 133 27.62 27.13 -11.72
N GLU A 134 28.31 26.62 -12.73
CA GLU A 134 28.10 25.29 -13.30
C GLU A 134 28.16 24.21 -12.21
N GLU A 135 27.16 23.35 -12.29
CA GLU A 135 27.08 22.06 -11.63
C GLU A 135 28.33 21.23 -11.98
N VAL A 136 29.10 20.83 -10.97
CA VAL A 136 29.94 19.63 -11.10
C VAL A 136 29.01 18.42 -10.93
N SER A 137 28.18 18.22 -11.94
CA SER A 137 27.43 16.99 -12.16
C SER A 137 28.44 15.96 -12.65
N ALA A 138 28.88 15.09 -11.74
CA ALA A 138 29.57 13.86 -12.13
C ALA A 138 28.54 12.97 -12.84
N GLU A 139 28.38 13.16 -14.15
CA GLU A 139 27.63 12.29 -15.04
C GLU A 139 28.21 10.87 -14.98
N ARG A 140 27.67 10.05 -14.08
CA ARG A 140 27.52 8.62 -14.36
C ARG A 140 26.16 8.48 -15.04
N PRO A 141 26.05 7.81 -16.20
CA PRO A 141 24.75 7.54 -16.79
C PRO A 141 24.02 6.60 -15.83
N SER A 142 23.15 7.17 -14.99
CA SER A 142 22.35 6.40 -14.05
C SER A 142 21.38 5.54 -14.87
N ALA A 143 21.40 4.24 -14.62
CA ALA A 143 20.53 3.27 -15.29
C ALA A 143 19.04 3.65 -15.24
N ALA A 144 18.66 4.55 -14.31
CA ALA A 144 17.35 5.17 -14.18
C ALA A 144 16.81 5.82 -15.47
N ARG A 145 17.67 6.43 -16.31
CA ARG A 145 17.24 7.03 -17.59
C ARG A 145 16.70 6.00 -18.59
N TYR A 146 17.17 4.75 -18.52
CA TYR A 146 16.76 3.68 -19.42
C TYR A 146 15.69 2.78 -18.81
N ILE A 147 15.56 2.74 -17.48
CA ILE A 147 14.54 1.94 -16.79
C ILE A 147 13.12 2.44 -17.12
N LEU A 148 12.88 3.76 -17.11
CA LEU A 148 11.55 4.32 -17.39
C LEU A 148 11.03 4.02 -18.82
N PRO A 149 11.79 4.27 -19.90
CA PRO A 149 11.32 3.95 -21.26
C PRO A 149 11.24 2.44 -21.50
N VAL A 150 12.09 1.62 -20.86
CA VAL A 150 12.04 0.16 -20.98
C VAL A 150 10.82 -0.40 -20.25
N CYS A 151 10.52 0.05 -19.03
CA CYS A 151 9.30 -0.32 -18.31
C CYS A 151 8.03 0.17 -19.03
N GLY A 152 8.06 1.37 -19.59
CA GLY A 152 6.96 1.88 -20.42
C GLY A 152 6.73 0.99 -21.66
N ALA A 153 7.81 0.62 -22.36
CA ALA A 153 7.73 -0.23 -23.54
C ALA A 153 7.27 -1.66 -23.19
N THR A 154 7.71 -2.24 -22.07
CA THR A 154 7.27 -3.58 -21.64
C THR A 154 5.82 -3.60 -21.19
N LEU A 155 5.34 -2.58 -20.48
CA LEU A 155 3.93 -2.44 -20.13
C LEU A 155 3.05 -2.24 -21.36
N LEU A 156 3.49 -1.44 -22.34
CA LEU A 156 2.76 -1.23 -23.59
C LEU A 156 2.72 -2.53 -24.42
N LEU A 157 3.83 -3.26 -24.47
CA LEU A 157 3.89 -4.57 -25.12
C LEU A 157 2.97 -5.60 -24.42
N GLY A 158 2.98 -5.63 -23.09
CA GLY A 158 2.11 -6.49 -22.28
C GLY A 158 0.62 -6.15 -22.46
N ALA A 159 0.27 -4.87 -22.51
CA ALA A 159 -1.09 -4.41 -22.78
C ALA A 159 -1.53 -4.78 -24.21
N LEU A 160 -0.67 -4.60 -25.21
CA LEU A 160 -0.94 -5.03 -26.59
C LEU A 160 -1.14 -6.55 -26.68
N LEU A 161 -0.33 -7.34 -25.96
CA LEU A 161 -0.45 -8.78 -25.89
C LEU A 161 -1.74 -9.20 -25.19
N GLY A 162 -2.10 -8.55 -24.08
CA GLY A 162 -3.36 -8.78 -23.36
C GLY A 162 -4.59 -8.47 -24.21
N VAL A 163 -4.57 -7.35 -24.95
CA VAL A 163 -5.62 -6.98 -25.90
C VAL A 163 -5.68 -7.98 -27.06
N ALA A 164 -4.54 -8.41 -27.60
CA ALA A 164 -4.48 -9.42 -28.66
C ALA A 164 -5.03 -10.78 -28.20
N LEU A 165 -4.72 -11.19 -26.96
CA LEU A 165 -5.24 -12.42 -26.36
C LEU A 165 -6.74 -12.32 -26.07
N LEU A 166 -7.23 -11.17 -25.61
CA LEU A 166 -8.67 -10.93 -25.43
C LEU A 166 -9.41 -10.95 -26.77
N LEU A 167 -8.84 -10.35 -27.81
CA LEU A 167 -9.41 -10.40 -29.17
C LEU A 167 -9.38 -11.83 -29.74
N ARG A 168 -8.31 -12.59 -29.51
CA ARG A 168 -8.24 -14.02 -29.88
C ARG A 168 -9.28 -14.85 -29.14
N ARG A 169 -9.41 -14.72 -27.80
CA ARG A 169 -10.46 -15.41 -27.03
C ARG A 169 -11.87 -15.05 -27.51
N ARG A 170 -12.10 -13.81 -27.95
CA ARG A 170 -13.40 -13.39 -28.51
C ARG A 170 -13.64 -13.87 -29.95
N LEU A 171 -12.58 -14.11 -30.72
CA LEU A 171 -12.66 -14.70 -32.06
C LEU A 171 -12.87 -16.22 -31.98
N GLU A 172 -12.19 -16.91 -31.07
CA GLU A 172 -12.38 -18.34 -30.80
C GLU A 172 -13.77 -18.63 -30.21
N ALA A 173 -14.28 -17.75 -29.34
CA ALA A 173 -15.67 -17.79 -28.88
C ALA A 173 -16.70 -17.52 -30.00
N ARG A 174 -16.26 -16.97 -31.14
CA ARG A 174 -17.10 -16.73 -32.32
C ARG A 174 -17.03 -17.88 -33.33
N GLU A 175 -15.90 -18.60 -33.41
CA GLU A 175 -15.76 -19.80 -34.26
C GLU A 175 -16.39 -21.06 -33.64
N THR A 176 -16.51 -21.12 -32.31
CA THR A 176 -17.29 -22.16 -31.60
C THR A 176 -18.79 -21.88 -31.56
N GLY A 177 -19.23 -20.76 -32.14
CA GLY A 177 -20.64 -20.35 -32.20
C GLY A 177 -21.38 -20.89 -33.43
N LEU A 178 -21.37 -22.20 -33.64
CA LEU A 178 -22.33 -22.86 -34.53
C LEU A 178 -23.18 -23.85 -33.73
N GLY A 179 -24.33 -23.35 -33.28
CA GLY A 179 -25.48 -24.16 -32.88
C GLY A 179 -25.65 -24.36 -31.38
N MET A 180 -26.11 -23.32 -30.68
CA MET A 180 -27.16 -23.44 -29.67
C MET A 180 -27.74 -22.04 -29.45
N ASP A 181 -28.81 -21.75 -30.19
CA ASP A 181 -29.74 -20.69 -29.89
C ASP A 181 -30.32 -20.93 -28.49
N PHE A 182 -29.78 -20.24 -27.49
CA PHE A 182 -30.62 -19.83 -26.39
C PHE A 182 -31.22 -18.48 -26.81
N ASP A 183 -32.45 -18.60 -27.28
CA ASP A 183 -33.40 -17.51 -27.37
C ASP A 183 -33.26 -16.63 -26.12
N SER A 184 -33.41 -15.32 -26.30
CA SER A 184 -33.45 -14.37 -25.20
C SER A 184 -34.55 -14.79 -24.23
N VAL A 185 -34.17 -15.53 -23.19
CA VAL A 185 -34.98 -15.64 -21.99
C VAL A 185 -34.93 -14.22 -21.44
N GLU A 186 -36.09 -13.56 -21.52
CA GLU A 186 -36.43 -12.45 -20.65
C GLU A 186 -35.79 -12.65 -19.29
N GLU A 187 -35.49 -11.55 -18.63
CA GLU A 187 -35.14 -11.47 -17.23
C GLU A 187 -36.28 -12.08 -16.39
N ALA A 188 -36.40 -13.40 -16.43
CA ALA A 188 -36.99 -14.19 -15.39
C ALA A 188 -36.01 -13.99 -14.26
N GLU A 189 -36.36 -13.07 -13.37
CA GLU A 189 -36.23 -13.28 -11.93
C GLU A 189 -36.14 -14.78 -11.68
N TYR A 190 -34.91 -15.29 -11.61
CA TYR A 190 -34.64 -16.39 -10.74
C TYR A 190 -34.87 -15.79 -9.36
N GLU A 191 -36.14 -15.78 -8.94
CA GLU A 191 -36.43 -16.11 -7.55
C GLU A 191 -35.55 -17.32 -7.29
N ALA A 192 -34.43 -17.09 -6.61
CA ALA A 192 -33.71 -18.14 -5.95
C ALA A 192 -34.78 -18.78 -5.07
N ALA A 193 -35.34 -19.89 -5.55
CA ALA A 193 -36.06 -20.79 -4.69
C ALA A 193 -35.17 -20.93 -3.47
N PRO A 194 -35.65 -20.56 -2.27
CA PRO A 194 -34.82 -20.68 -1.09
C PRO A 194 -34.49 -22.17 -1.07
N HIS A 195 -33.23 -22.50 -1.33
CA HIS A 195 -32.74 -23.75 -0.83
C HIS A 195 -32.89 -23.54 0.66
N VAL A 196 -33.97 -24.12 1.21
CA VAL A 196 -34.19 -24.22 2.63
C VAL A 196 -33.00 -25.06 3.09
N ALA A 197 -31.89 -24.38 3.39
CA ALA A 197 -31.04 -24.80 4.46
C ALA A 197 -32.03 -24.98 5.61
N GLU A 198 -32.22 -26.22 6.04
CA GLU A 198 -32.96 -26.45 7.28
C GLU A 198 -32.40 -25.46 8.30
N PRO A 199 -33.25 -24.65 8.94
CA PRO A 199 -32.75 -23.66 9.88
C PRO A 199 -32.01 -24.45 10.94
N MET A 200 -30.68 -24.36 10.95
CA MET A 200 -29.93 -24.60 12.17
C MET A 200 -30.62 -23.73 13.20
N ALA A 201 -31.10 -24.39 14.27
CA ALA A 201 -31.98 -23.82 15.28
C ALA A 201 -31.68 -22.34 15.49
N ALA A 202 -32.68 -21.49 15.21
CA ALA A 202 -32.56 -20.05 15.35
C ALA A 202 -32.00 -19.76 16.74
N VAL A 203 -30.75 -19.32 16.80
CA VAL A 203 -30.22 -18.66 17.97
C VAL A 203 -30.95 -17.32 17.98
N GLU A 204 -31.87 -17.14 18.93
CA GLU A 204 -32.74 -15.95 19.07
C GLU A 204 -31.96 -14.66 19.45
N GLU A 205 -30.64 -14.64 19.29
CA GLU A 205 -29.77 -13.51 19.60
C GLU A 205 -29.33 -12.84 18.29
N GLU A 206 -29.47 -11.51 18.22
CA GLU A 206 -28.91 -10.73 17.11
C GLU A 206 -27.40 -10.96 17.05
N PRO A 207 -26.84 -11.28 15.86
CA PRO A 207 -25.41 -11.56 15.75
C PRO A 207 -24.61 -10.31 16.10
N LEU A 208 -23.59 -10.47 16.95
CA LEU A 208 -22.69 -9.37 17.37
C LEU A 208 -22.07 -8.66 16.16
N ALA A 209 -21.68 -9.42 15.13
CA ALA A 209 -21.16 -8.92 13.87
C ALA A 209 -21.48 -9.89 12.73
N THR A 210 -21.51 -9.39 11.49
CA THR A 210 -21.63 -10.19 10.27
C THR A 210 -20.53 -9.79 9.30
N PHE A 211 -19.66 -10.73 8.96
CA PHE A 211 -18.58 -10.54 8.00
C PHE A 211 -18.93 -11.22 6.68
N ARG A 212 -18.50 -10.62 5.57
CA ARG A 212 -18.68 -11.17 4.23
C ARG A 212 -17.33 -11.16 3.52
N THR A 213 -16.97 -12.31 2.98
CA THR A 213 -15.81 -12.48 2.11
C THR A 213 -16.23 -13.10 0.78
N THR A 214 -15.38 -13.00 -0.25
CA THR A 214 -15.63 -13.53 -1.59
C THR A 214 -14.36 -14.16 -2.14
N TYR A 215 -14.37 -15.47 -2.25
CA TYR A 215 -13.35 -16.20 -2.99
C TYR A 215 -13.52 -16.00 -4.51
N THR A 216 -12.42 -15.71 -5.19
CA THR A 216 -12.37 -15.64 -6.65
C THR A 216 -11.49 -16.77 -7.20
N ILE A 217 -11.98 -17.48 -8.22
CA ILE A 217 -11.20 -18.54 -8.88
C ILE A 217 -9.88 -17.94 -9.40
N GLY A 218 -8.75 -18.46 -8.93
CA GLY A 218 -7.42 -17.90 -9.19
C GLY A 218 -6.69 -17.40 -7.96
N ASP A 219 -7.40 -17.18 -6.86
CA ASP A 219 -6.81 -16.80 -5.59
C ASP A 219 -6.31 -18.03 -4.82
N ASP A 220 -5.14 -18.52 -5.22
CA ASP A 220 -4.54 -19.74 -4.69
C ASP A 220 -4.03 -19.63 -3.25
N LEU A 221 -4.09 -18.42 -2.66
CA LEU A 221 -3.67 -18.07 -1.31
C LEU A 221 -4.81 -17.48 -0.46
N TYR A 222 -6.06 -17.64 -0.88
CA TYR A 222 -7.22 -17.12 -0.17
C TYR A 222 -7.30 -17.61 1.27
N ASP A 223 -7.22 -16.66 2.20
CA ASP A 223 -7.27 -16.84 3.66
C ASP A 223 -7.64 -15.50 4.32
N ASP A 224 -8.94 -15.21 4.38
CA ASP A 224 -9.46 -13.97 4.95
C ASP A 224 -9.76 -14.14 6.45
N SER A 225 -9.37 -13.16 7.26
CA SER A 225 -9.67 -13.14 8.69
C SER A 225 -10.24 -11.78 9.16
N PHE A 226 -11.07 -11.83 10.20
CA PHE A 226 -11.85 -10.71 10.70
C PHE A 226 -11.84 -10.68 12.23
N SER A 227 -11.38 -9.56 12.79
CA SER A 227 -11.42 -9.34 14.24
C SER A 227 -12.84 -9.05 14.71
N ILE A 228 -13.19 -9.63 15.86
CA ILE A 228 -14.48 -9.46 16.53
C ILE A 228 -14.22 -8.60 17.77
N GLU A 229 -14.84 -7.43 17.80
CA GLU A 229 -14.70 -6.45 18.89
C GLU A 229 -16.07 -6.11 19.48
N SER A 230 -16.09 -5.77 20.76
CA SER A 230 -17.28 -5.27 21.45
C SER A 230 -17.69 -3.90 20.88
N PRO A 231 -18.90 -3.75 20.30
CA PRO A 231 -19.33 -2.46 19.75
C PRO A 231 -19.42 -1.33 20.78
N ALA A 232 -19.59 -1.68 22.06
CA ALA A 232 -19.77 -0.73 23.14
C ALA A 232 -18.45 -0.28 23.78
N THR A 233 -17.44 -1.16 23.85
CA THR A 233 -16.17 -0.90 24.57
C THR A 233 -14.93 -0.90 23.66
N GLY A 234 -15.02 -1.45 22.45
CA GLY A 234 -13.88 -1.63 21.55
C GLY A 234 -12.92 -2.75 21.99
N ASP A 235 -13.29 -3.56 22.98
CA ASP A 235 -12.46 -4.65 23.45
C ASP A 235 -12.44 -5.80 22.43
N PHE A 236 -11.25 -6.34 22.15
CA PHE A 236 -11.09 -7.55 21.35
C PHE A 236 -11.73 -8.76 22.06
N LEU A 237 -12.65 -9.43 21.36
CA LEU A 237 -13.40 -10.60 21.83
C LEU A 237 -12.97 -11.90 21.13
N GLY A 238 -12.43 -11.82 19.91
CA GLY A 238 -12.02 -13.00 19.16
C GLY A 238 -11.78 -12.69 17.68
N GLU A 239 -11.63 -13.74 16.88
CA GLU A 239 -11.37 -13.62 15.44
C GLU A 239 -12.09 -14.75 14.70
N CYS A 240 -12.62 -14.47 13.52
CA CYS A 240 -13.14 -15.51 12.63
C CYS A 240 -12.58 -15.34 11.23
N GLY A 241 -12.49 -16.44 10.48
CA GLY A 241 -11.93 -16.38 9.13
C GLY A 241 -12.41 -17.52 8.24
N VAL A 242 -12.05 -17.40 6.96
CA VAL A 242 -12.31 -18.41 5.93
C VAL A 242 -11.07 -18.60 5.08
N GLY A 243 -10.57 -19.83 5.01
CA GLY A 243 -9.40 -20.20 4.22
C GLY A 243 -9.62 -21.42 3.33
N ILE A 244 -8.70 -21.66 2.40
CA ILE A 244 -8.71 -22.87 1.56
C ILE A 244 -8.32 -24.09 2.42
N ALA A 245 -9.25 -25.04 2.57
CA ALA A 245 -9.00 -26.27 3.32
C ALA A 245 -8.43 -27.40 2.44
N ASP A 246 -8.82 -27.43 1.17
CA ASP A 246 -8.45 -28.51 0.24
C ASP A 246 -8.47 -28.10 -1.24
N VAL A 247 -7.66 -28.80 -2.05
CA VAL A 247 -7.56 -28.63 -3.50
C VAL A 247 -7.52 -29.98 -4.22
N ILE A 248 -8.10 -30.07 -5.43
CA ILE A 248 -8.14 -31.30 -6.22
C ILE A 248 -7.18 -31.24 -7.41
N GLY A 249 -6.37 -32.29 -7.55
CA GLY A 249 -5.55 -32.55 -8.72
C GLY A 249 -4.40 -31.56 -8.89
N VAL A 250 -4.00 -31.35 -10.15
CA VAL A 250 -2.89 -30.46 -10.53
C VAL A 250 -3.37 -29.44 -11.56
N GLY A 251 -2.82 -28.22 -11.52
CA GLY A 251 -3.10 -27.16 -12.48
C GLY A 251 -3.09 -25.77 -11.84
N GLU A 252 -2.88 -24.75 -12.69
CA GLU A 252 -3.04 -23.34 -12.35
C GLU A 252 -4.28 -22.79 -13.08
N PRO A 253 -5.22 -22.12 -12.39
CA PRO A 253 -5.26 -21.91 -10.94
C PRO A 253 -5.61 -23.18 -10.15
N LYS A 254 -5.31 -23.22 -8.86
CA LYS A 254 -5.66 -24.35 -7.98
C LYS A 254 -7.18 -24.57 -8.00
N LYS A 255 -7.57 -25.84 -8.07
CA LYS A 255 -8.98 -26.24 -8.02
C LYS A 255 -9.40 -26.47 -6.58
N VAL A 256 -9.79 -25.40 -5.90
CA VAL A 256 -10.27 -25.45 -4.52
C VAL A 256 -11.52 -26.33 -4.42
N SER A 257 -11.52 -27.25 -3.46
CA SER A 257 -12.56 -28.26 -3.25
C SER A 257 -13.26 -28.16 -1.90
N ALA A 258 -12.64 -27.46 -0.94
CA ALA A 258 -13.19 -27.20 0.37
C ALA A 258 -12.65 -25.89 0.97
N PHE A 259 -13.46 -25.23 1.78
CA PHE A 259 -13.08 -24.09 2.61
C PHE A 259 -13.16 -24.45 4.09
N GLU A 260 -12.28 -23.90 4.91
CA GLU A 260 -12.38 -23.96 6.37
C GLU A 260 -12.87 -22.62 6.89
N VAL A 261 -13.94 -22.64 7.67
CA VAL A 261 -14.49 -21.51 8.40
C VAL A 261 -14.17 -21.72 9.87
N TRP A 262 -13.42 -20.81 10.47
CA TRP A 262 -12.94 -20.95 11.84
C TRP A 262 -13.35 -19.75 12.70
N LEU A 263 -13.50 -20.01 14.00
CA LEU A 263 -13.81 -19.02 15.03
C LEU A 263 -12.90 -19.27 16.23
N PHE A 264 -12.18 -18.24 16.64
CA PHE A 264 -11.38 -18.17 17.84
C PHE A 264 -12.03 -17.19 18.83
N ASP A 265 -12.24 -17.64 20.07
CA ASP A 265 -12.72 -16.81 21.17
C ASP A 265 -11.54 -16.45 22.08
N LYS A 266 -11.44 -15.20 22.53
CA LYS A 266 -10.39 -14.79 23.46
C LYS A 266 -10.50 -15.47 24.84
N ASN A 267 -11.72 -15.79 25.29
CA ASN A 267 -11.99 -16.37 26.59
C ASN A 267 -11.91 -17.92 26.57
N ASP A 268 -11.99 -18.53 25.39
CA ASP A 268 -11.84 -19.97 25.19
C ASP A 268 -10.72 -20.25 24.20
N ILE A 269 -9.63 -20.86 24.67
CA ILE A 269 -8.44 -21.16 23.86
C ILE A 269 -8.70 -22.18 22.73
N GLN A 270 -9.92 -22.67 22.58
CA GLN A 270 -10.32 -23.59 21.51
C GLN A 270 -10.84 -22.85 20.28
N THR A 271 -10.32 -23.22 19.11
CA THR A 271 -10.85 -22.78 17.82
C THR A 271 -11.94 -23.76 17.36
N VAL A 272 -13.12 -23.23 17.06
CA VAL A 272 -14.19 -24.01 16.43
C VAL A 272 -14.02 -23.91 14.91
N THR A 273 -13.89 -25.05 14.24
CA THR A 273 -13.67 -25.11 12.78
C THR A 273 -14.76 -25.92 12.10
N LYS A 274 -15.29 -25.38 11.01
CA LYS A 274 -16.26 -26.01 10.12
C LYS A 274 -15.69 -26.05 8.70
N ILE A 275 -15.75 -27.20 8.06
CA ILE A 275 -15.22 -27.41 6.72
C ILE A 275 -16.39 -27.47 5.73
N LEU A 276 -16.49 -26.46 4.87
CA LEU A 276 -17.44 -26.40 3.77
C LEU A 276 -16.88 -27.20 2.58
N LEU A 277 -17.49 -28.35 2.32
CA LEU A 277 -17.08 -29.27 1.25
C LEU A 277 -17.91 -29.04 -0.01
N SER A 278 -17.23 -29.03 -1.17
CA SER A 278 -17.91 -29.21 -2.45
C SER A 278 -18.60 -30.58 -2.52
N SER A 279 -19.61 -30.72 -3.39
CA SER A 279 -20.28 -32.01 -3.59
C SER A 279 -19.34 -33.14 -4.05
N TYR A 280 -18.20 -32.79 -4.67
CA TYR A 280 -17.15 -33.75 -5.00
C TYR A 280 -16.44 -34.23 -3.72
N ALA A 281 -15.89 -33.29 -2.94
CA ALA A 281 -15.14 -33.60 -1.73
C ALA A 281 -16.01 -34.32 -0.68
N PHE A 282 -17.31 -34.01 -0.65
CA PHE A 282 -18.27 -34.69 0.23
C PHE A 282 -18.60 -36.13 -0.19
N LYS A 283 -18.39 -36.51 -1.45
CA LYS A 283 -18.62 -37.90 -1.91
C LYS A 283 -17.37 -38.76 -1.86
N ASP A 284 -16.20 -38.13 -1.73
CA ASP A 284 -14.93 -38.83 -1.63
C ASP A 284 -14.59 -39.15 -0.17
N GLU A 285 -14.57 -40.44 0.16
CA GLU A 285 -14.36 -40.92 1.53
C GLU A 285 -12.94 -40.63 2.04
N GLU A 286 -11.94 -40.64 1.14
CA GLU A 286 -10.56 -40.31 1.49
C GLU A 286 -10.44 -38.83 1.89
N THR A 287 -10.97 -37.92 1.07
CA THR A 287 -10.99 -36.47 1.36
C THR A 287 -11.77 -36.16 2.63
N ARG A 288 -12.94 -36.79 2.83
CA ARG A 288 -13.73 -36.65 4.07
C ARG A 288 -12.96 -37.12 5.29
N GLY A 289 -12.36 -38.31 5.24
CA GLY A 289 -11.60 -38.87 6.36
C GLY A 289 -10.45 -37.95 6.78
N ARG A 290 -9.74 -37.36 5.81
CA ARG A 290 -8.68 -36.38 6.08
C ARG A 290 -9.21 -35.08 6.67
N LEU A 291 -10.29 -34.52 6.11
CA LEU A 291 -10.81 -33.22 6.54
C LEU A 291 -11.60 -33.30 7.85
N ALA A 292 -12.15 -34.46 8.22
CA ALA A 292 -12.82 -34.67 9.50
C ALA A 292 -11.89 -34.49 10.72
N ALA A 293 -10.57 -34.62 10.52
CA ALA A 293 -9.58 -34.33 11.56
C ALA A 293 -9.41 -32.83 11.83
N LYS A 294 -9.84 -31.94 10.90
CA LYS A 294 -9.71 -30.49 11.02
C LYS A 294 -10.93 -29.82 11.66
N GLY A 295 -12.13 -30.37 11.48
CA GLY A 295 -13.36 -29.75 11.96
C GLY A 295 -14.63 -30.44 11.47
N ASP A 296 -15.78 -29.87 11.79
CA ASP A 296 -17.09 -30.42 11.40
C ASP A 296 -17.29 -30.29 9.89
N LEU A 297 -17.64 -31.39 9.23
CA LEU A 297 -17.86 -31.41 7.79
C LEU A 297 -19.28 -30.96 7.42
N ILE A 298 -19.40 -30.00 6.52
CA ILE A 298 -20.66 -29.44 6.03
C ILE A 298 -20.66 -29.48 4.50
N LEU A 299 -21.77 -29.91 3.91
CA LEU A 299 -21.97 -29.80 2.46
C LEU A 299 -22.40 -28.37 2.12
N ALA A 300 -21.64 -27.72 1.24
CA ALA A 300 -21.96 -26.39 0.72
C ALA A 300 -23.05 -26.40 -0.35
#